data_AF-A0A7W0PTF7-F1
#
_entry.id   AF-A0A7W0PTF7-F1
#
_cell.length_a   1.000
_cell.length_b   1.000
_cell.length_c   1.000
_cell.angle_alpha   90.00
_cell.angle_beta   90.00
_cell.angle_gamma   90.00
#
_symmetry.space_group_name_H-M   'P 1'
#
loop_
_entity.id
_entity.type
_entity.pdbx_description
1 polymer ?
#
loop_
_entity_poly.entity_id
_entity_poly.type
_entity_poly.pdbx_seq_one_letter_code
_entity_poly.pdbx_strand_id
1 'polypeptide(L)'
;MRRLLACIVALGLTGILAPSGSRAAELSCGERVLADWFENGRVDGTYPLACYEEAIAAMPTDVRDYTDAGDVIGRALMSALREKTGGQGVEEQATKAQAESAIDASGGSKLPLPLPLLALFGLALTLLVAGALGRRGRPRRER
;
A
#
# COMPACT_ATOMS: atom_id res chain seq x y z
N MET A 1 22.67 41.25 -7.04
CA MET A 1 22.81 39.79 -7.24
C MET A 1 24.03 39.25 -6.50
N ARG A 2 23.84 38.56 -5.36
CA ARG A 2 24.74 37.53 -4.74
C ARG A 2 24.73 37.46 -3.21
N ARG A 3 24.10 38.39 -2.47
CA ARG A 3 24.10 38.34 -0.98
C ARG A 3 22.72 38.31 -0.30
N LEU A 4 21.64 38.27 -1.07
CA LEU A 4 20.27 38.15 -0.54
C LEU A 4 19.66 36.75 -0.76
N LEU A 5 20.50 35.74 -1.03
CA LEU A 5 20.09 34.35 -1.32
C LEU A 5 20.52 33.39 -0.20
N ALA A 6 20.88 33.91 0.98
CA ALA A 6 21.47 33.12 2.06
C ALA A 6 20.58 32.94 3.30
N CYS A 7 19.35 33.45 3.33
CA CYS A 7 18.49 33.36 4.53
C CYS A 7 17.20 32.54 4.37
N ILE A 8 16.90 32.00 3.17
CA ILE A 8 15.70 31.14 2.99
C ILE A 8 16.01 29.65 3.28
N VAL A 9 17.28 29.28 3.48
CA VAL A 9 17.69 27.90 3.78
C VAL A 9 17.47 27.51 5.26
N ALA A 10 17.05 28.43 6.13
CA ALA A 10 16.94 28.19 7.58
C ALA A 10 15.53 27.83 8.09
N LEU A 11 14.60 27.38 7.23
CA LEU A 11 13.30 26.82 7.64
C LEU A 11 13.08 25.39 7.13
N GLY A 12 14.17 24.68 6.84
CA GLY A 12 14.16 23.24 6.61
C GLY A 12 14.51 22.49 7.89
N LEU A 13 13.67 22.53 8.95
CA LEU A 13 13.72 21.52 10.03
C LEU A 13 12.55 21.55 11.03
N THR A 14 11.29 21.60 10.59
CA THR A 14 10.19 21.09 11.43
C THR A 14 9.96 19.64 11.07
N GLY A 15 10.65 18.76 11.80
CA GLY A 15 10.47 17.32 11.73
C GLY A 15 9.00 16.98 11.99
N ILE A 16 8.37 16.36 11.00
CA ILE A 16 7.07 15.70 11.18
C ILE A 16 7.32 14.51 12.10
N LEU A 17 6.82 14.63 13.31
CA LEU A 17 6.82 13.59 14.33
C LEU A 17 5.65 12.63 14.07
N ALA A 18 5.99 11.41 13.62
CA ALA A 18 5.33 10.12 13.90
C ALA A 18 3.86 9.89 13.41
N PRO A 19 3.46 8.63 13.13
CA PRO A 19 3.60 7.51 14.04
C PRO A 19 4.57 6.45 13.52
N SER A 20 5.67 6.24 14.24
CA SER A 20 6.33 4.94 14.22
C SER A 20 5.42 3.98 14.99
N GLY A 21 4.64 3.18 14.27
CA GLY A 21 3.87 2.10 14.87
C GLY A 21 4.79 1.21 15.72
N SER A 22 4.41 1.05 16.98
CA SER A 22 4.81 0.02 17.94
C SER A 22 6.32 -0.24 18.09
N ARG A 23 6.96 0.49 19.01
CA ARG A 23 8.05 -0.08 19.81
C ARG A 23 7.51 -0.43 21.18
N ALA A 24 6.98 -1.63 21.26
CA ALA A 24 6.82 -2.32 22.51
C ALA A 24 7.71 -3.57 22.41
N ALA A 25 8.57 -3.80 23.40
CA ALA A 25 9.19 -5.10 23.61
C ALA A 25 8.13 -6.05 24.19
N GLU A 26 7.03 -6.15 23.45
CA GLU A 26 5.80 -6.85 23.75
C GLU A 26 5.59 -7.84 22.61
N LEU A 27 4.96 -8.96 22.90
CA LEU A 27 4.65 -10.00 21.91
C LEU A 27 4.16 -9.38 20.60
N SER A 28 4.65 -9.93 19.47
CA SER A 28 4.25 -9.53 18.13
C SER A 28 2.72 -9.52 18.01
N CYS A 29 2.17 -8.78 17.05
CA CYS A 29 0.72 -8.66 16.97
C CYS A 29 0.07 -10.03 16.69
N GLY A 30 0.73 -10.85 15.86
CA GLY A 30 0.37 -12.24 15.61
C GLY A 30 0.45 -13.11 16.86
N GLU A 31 1.50 -12.95 17.67
CA GLU A 31 1.60 -13.72 18.93
C GLU A 31 0.45 -13.44 19.89
N ARG A 32 -0.11 -12.23 19.91
CA ARG A 32 -1.29 -11.95 20.75
C ARG A 32 -2.54 -12.69 20.30
N VAL A 33 -2.72 -12.88 18.99
CA VAL A 33 -3.82 -13.69 18.43
C VAL A 33 -3.60 -15.16 18.77
N LEU A 34 -2.36 -15.66 18.67
CA LEU A 34 -2.03 -17.02 19.07
C LEU A 34 -2.26 -17.23 20.57
N ALA A 35 -1.81 -16.29 21.40
CA ALA A 35 -1.98 -16.37 22.85
C ALA A 35 -3.46 -16.47 23.24
N ASP A 36 -4.32 -15.65 22.63
CA ASP A 36 -5.77 -15.71 22.83
C ASP A 36 -6.33 -17.09 22.44
N TRP A 37 -5.91 -17.62 21.29
CA TRP A 37 -6.28 -18.97 20.89
C TRP A 37 -5.79 -20.06 21.86
N PHE A 38 -4.60 -19.92 22.44
CA PHE A 38 -4.06 -20.90 23.39
C PHE A 38 -4.85 -20.97 24.70
N GLU A 39 -5.53 -19.90 25.10
CA GLU A 39 -6.28 -19.87 26.37
C GLU A 39 -7.45 -20.85 26.35
N ASN A 40 -8.21 -20.92 25.24
CA ASN A 40 -9.45 -21.69 25.19
C ASN A 40 -9.79 -22.32 23.81
N GLY A 41 -8.88 -22.26 22.85
CA GLY A 41 -9.04 -22.74 21.48
C GLY A 41 -9.87 -21.83 20.57
N ARG A 42 -10.14 -20.59 20.97
CA ARG A 42 -10.90 -19.59 20.19
C ARG A 42 -10.19 -18.25 20.17
N VAL A 43 -10.48 -17.45 19.14
CA VAL A 43 -10.04 -16.07 19.08
C VAL A 43 -11.21 -15.19 19.47
N ASP A 44 -11.22 -14.75 20.71
CA ASP A 44 -12.27 -13.92 21.30
C ASP A 44 -11.95 -12.42 21.15
N GLY A 45 -10.66 -12.07 20.99
CA GLY A 45 -10.20 -10.71 20.80
C GLY A 45 -10.42 -10.13 19.40
N THR A 46 -10.56 -8.81 19.33
CA THR A 46 -10.60 -8.07 18.06
C THR A 46 -9.20 -7.56 17.72
N TYR A 47 -8.66 -8.00 16.60
CA TYR A 47 -7.31 -7.64 16.17
C TYR A 47 -7.33 -6.96 14.78
N PRO A 48 -6.30 -6.16 14.44
CA PRO A 48 -6.12 -5.68 13.08
C PRO A 48 -5.93 -6.85 12.10
N LEU A 49 -6.37 -6.65 10.85
CA LEU A 49 -6.31 -7.68 9.80
C LEU A 49 -4.91 -8.30 9.65
N ALA A 50 -3.89 -7.44 9.64
CA ALA A 50 -2.49 -7.85 9.50
C ALA A 50 -2.02 -8.79 10.62
N CYS A 51 -2.61 -8.70 11.82
CA CYS A 51 -2.22 -9.53 12.95
C CYS A 51 -2.69 -10.97 12.82
N TYR A 52 -3.86 -11.19 12.22
CA TYR A 52 -4.31 -12.54 11.89
C TYR A 52 -3.42 -13.18 10.80
N GLU A 53 -2.99 -12.40 9.80
CA GLU A 53 -2.07 -12.89 8.76
C GLU A 53 -0.69 -13.21 9.34
N GLU A 54 -0.16 -12.32 10.19
CA GLU A 54 1.09 -12.51 10.92
C GLU A 54 1.02 -13.75 11.83
N ALA A 55 -0.08 -13.94 12.53
CA ALA A 55 -0.34 -15.13 13.35
C ALA A 55 -0.24 -16.43 12.55
N ILE A 56 -0.90 -16.50 11.39
CA ILE A 56 -0.84 -17.68 10.52
C ILE A 56 0.59 -17.93 10.02
N ALA A 57 1.31 -16.86 9.67
CA ALA A 57 2.67 -16.94 9.16
C ALA A 57 3.70 -17.34 10.25
N ALA A 58 3.53 -16.85 11.47
CA ALA A 58 4.43 -17.09 12.60
C ALA A 58 4.07 -18.36 13.40
N MET A 59 3.01 -19.07 13.03
CA MET A 59 2.50 -20.20 13.82
C MET A 59 3.54 -21.33 13.95
N PRO A 60 3.82 -21.81 15.18
CA PRO A 60 4.73 -22.93 15.40
C PRO A 60 4.27 -24.20 14.70
N THR A 61 5.21 -24.99 14.18
CA THR A 61 4.92 -26.23 13.45
C THR A 61 4.06 -27.22 14.27
N ASP A 62 4.36 -27.40 15.56
CA ASP A 62 3.58 -28.32 16.41
C ASP A 62 2.12 -27.89 16.55
N VAL A 63 1.86 -26.60 16.62
CA VAL A 63 0.50 -26.05 16.68
C VAL A 63 -0.19 -26.25 15.33
N ARG A 64 0.51 -25.97 14.23
CA ARG A 64 -0.02 -26.11 12.86
C ARG A 64 -0.39 -27.55 12.52
N ASP A 65 0.44 -28.51 12.92
CA ASP A 65 0.30 -29.90 12.48
C ASP A 65 -0.63 -30.71 13.39
N TYR A 66 -0.79 -30.31 14.65
CA TYR A 66 -1.54 -31.08 15.65
C TYR A 66 -2.81 -30.40 16.18
N THR A 67 -3.20 -29.23 15.66
CA THR A 67 -4.37 -28.48 16.16
C THR A 67 -5.19 -27.81 15.05
N ASP A 68 -6.42 -27.36 15.37
CA ASP A 68 -7.28 -26.57 14.46
C ASP A 68 -6.93 -25.06 14.46
N ALA A 69 -5.80 -24.65 15.05
CA ALA A 69 -5.48 -23.22 15.23
C ALA A 69 -5.51 -22.43 13.92
N GLY A 70 -4.94 -22.99 12.84
CA GLY A 70 -4.92 -22.36 11.52
C GLY A 70 -6.33 -22.10 10.99
N ASP A 71 -7.23 -23.08 11.13
CA ASP A 71 -8.61 -22.97 10.69
C ASP A 71 -9.42 -22.01 11.56
N VAL A 72 -9.27 -22.03 12.90
CA VAL A 72 -9.93 -21.07 13.79
C VAL A 72 -9.52 -19.63 13.47
N ILE A 73 -8.21 -19.37 13.38
CA ILE A 73 -7.67 -18.03 13.10
C ILE A 73 -8.05 -17.58 11.69
N GLY A 74 -8.02 -18.49 10.71
CA GLY A 74 -8.45 -18.22 9.34
C GLY A 74 -9.94 -17.85 9.26
N ARG A 75 -10.80 -18.55 10.00
CA ARG A 75 -12.23 -18.19 10.11
C ARG A 75 -12.42 -16.81 10.74
N ALA A 76 -11.69 -16.51 11.80
CA ALA A 76 -11.73 -15.20 12.45
C ALA A 76 -11.27 -14.06 11.51
N LEU A 77 -10.20 -14.28 10.74
CA LEU A 77 -9.72 -13.35 9.71
C LEU A 77 -10.82 -13.03 8.69
N MET A 78 -11.53 -14.05 8.19
CA MET A 78 -12.61 -13.86 7.22
C MET A 78 -13.82 -13.12 7.82
N SER A 79 -14.10 -13.30 9.11
CA SER A 79 -15.12 -12.52 9.83
C SER A 79 -14.72 -11.05 9.93
N ALA A 80 -13.47 -10.77 10.34
CA ALA A 80 -12.95 -9.40 10.42
C ALA A 80 -12.95 -8.68 9.06
N LEU A 81 -12.68 -9.41 7.96
CA LEU A 81 -12.82 -8.87 6.60
C LEU A 81 -14.25 -8.44 6.29
N ARG A 82 -15.23 -9.29 6.63
CA ARG A 82 -16.65 -8.98 6.41
C ARG A 82 -17.08 -7.78 7.23
N GLU A 83 -16.64 -7.68 8.48
CA GLU A 83 -16.91 -6.52 9.34
C GLU A 83 -16.28 -5.25 8.77
N LYS A 84 -15.03 -5.33 8.29
CA LYS A 84 -14.36 -4.18 7.66
C LYS A 84 -15.10 -3.71 6.40
N THR A 85 -15.57 -4.63 5.56
CA THR A 85 -16.31 -4.27 4.34
C THR A 85 -17.74 -3.81 4.64
N GLY A 86 -18.41 -4.39 5.63
CA GLY A 86 -19.76 -3.99 6.06
C GLY A 86 -19.79 -2.71 6.91
N GLY A 87 -18.71 -2.40 7.62
CA GLY A 87 -18.56 -1.23 8.50
C GLY A 87 -17.98 0.02 7.81
N GLN A 88 -17.45 -0.11 6.60
CA GLN A 88 -16.98 1.04 5.78
C GLN A 88 -18.11 1.95 5.25
N GLY A 89 -19.35 1.73 5.70
CA GLY A 89 -20.51 2.52 5.28
C GLY A 89 -20.96 3.64 6.22
N VAL A 90 -20.35 3.87 7.39
CA VAL A 90 -20.93 4.81 8.38
C VAL A 90 -19.98 5.85 8.99
N GLU A 91 -18.66 5.68 8.97
CA GLU A 91 -17.76 6.67 9.59
C GLU A 91 -16.47 6.81 8.77
N GLU A 92 -16.13 8.03 8.36
CA GLU A 92 -14.90 8.43 7.62
C GLU A 92 -14.92 8.45 6.07
N GLN A 93 -16.08 8.72 5.44
CA GLN A 93 -16.13 9.21 4.06
C GLN A 93 -17.08 10.43 3.93
N ALA A 94 -16.93 11.43 4.80
CA ALA A 94 -17.66 12.70 4.68
C ALA A 94 -16.76 13.92 4.40
N THR A 95 -15.45 13.74 4.20
CA THR A 95 -14.56 14.87 3.89
C THR A 95 -13.43 14.51 2.91
N LYS A 96 -13.73 13.75 1.86
CA LYS A 96 -12.88 13.75 0.64
C LYS A 96 -13.63 13.41 -0.65
N ALA A 97 -14.94 13.67 -0.67
CA ALA A 97 -15.76 13.52 -1.86
C ALA A 97 -16.17 14.90 -2.35
N GLN A 98 -15.20 15.70 -2.84
CA GLN A 98 -15.40 16.90 -3.69
C GLN A 98 -14.07 17.68 -3.79
N ALA A 99 -13.12 17.17 -4.58
CA ALA A 99 -12.12 17.97 -5.33
C ALA A 99 -11.10 17.05 -6.03
N GLU A 100 -11.52 16.04 -6.78
CA GLU A 100 -10.66 15.42 -7.81
C GLU A 100 -11.48 14.60 -8.82
N SER A 101 -12.58 15.19 -9.26
CA SER A 101 -13.35 14.71 -10.41
C SER A 101 -13.11 15.66 -11.57
N ALA A 102 -11.85 15.80 -11.99
CA ALA A 102 -11.44 16.30 -13.29
C ALA A 102 -9.91 16.36 -13.32
N ILE A 103 -9.26 15.23 -13.63
CA ILE A 103 -8.26 15.10 -14.71
C ILE A 103 -7.70 13.67 -14.71
N ASP A 104 -7.64 13.11 -15.92
CA ASP A 104 -6.90 11.91 -16.31
C ASP A 104 -7.24 10.57 -15.65
N ALA A 105 -8.12 9.85 -16.36
CA ALA A 105 -8.04 8.41 -16.46
C ALA A 105 -6.66 7.99 -17.01
N SER A 106 -5.69 7.85 -16.12
CA SER A 106 -4.58 6.92 -16.29
C SER A 106 -4.42 6.17 -14.99
N GLY A 107 -5.00 4.97 -14.95
CA GLY A 107 -4.89 4.04 -13.84
C GLY A 107 -3.41 3.73 -13.58
N GLY A 108 -2.84 4.46 -12.63
CA GLY A 108 -1.49 4.27 -12.11
C GLY A 108 -1.42 2.97 -11.31
N SER A 109 -1.12 1.90 -12.03
CA SER A 109 -0.78 0.57 -11.59
C SER A 109 0.09 0.51 -10.32
N LYS A 110 -0.46 -0.03 -9.22
CA LYS A 110 0.33 -0.64 -8.15
C LYS A 110 0.79 -2.05 -8.56
N LEU A 111 1.48 -2.16 -9.69
CA LEU A 111 2.28 -3.36 -9.96
C LEU A 111 3.70 -3.05 -9.51
N PRO A 112 4.42 -3.96 -8.82
CA PRO A 112 5.85 -3.83 -8.55
C PRO A 112 6.62 -3.98 -9.88
N LEU A 113 6.51 -2.96 -10.72
CA LEU A 113 7.21 -2.87 -11.98
C LEU A 113 8.62 -2.39 -11.66
N PRO A 114 9.67 -3.15 -12.01
CA PRO A 114 11.04 -2.73 -11.79
C PRO A 114 11.28 -1.35 -12.44
N LEU A 115 11.86 -0.41 -11.70
CA LEU A 115 12.22 0.95 -12.14
C LEU A 115 12.73 1.07 -13.59
N PRO A 116 13.56 0.14 -14.14
CA PRO A 116 13.96 0.21 -15.55
C PRO A 116 12.81 0.25 -16.56
N LEU A 117 11.68 -0.42 -16.32
CA LEU A 117 10.56 -0.46 -17.28
C LEU A 117 9.85 0.88 -17.41
N LEU A 118 9.73 1.63 -16.32
CA LEU A 118 9.06 2.93 -16.30
C LEU A 118 9.92 3.99 -17.04
N ALA A 119 11.24 3.94 -16.84
CA ALA A 119 12.18 4.78 -17.56
C ALA A 119 12.15 4.52 -19.08
N LEU A 120 12.08 3.25 -19.49
CA LEU A 120 11.98 2.87 -20.91
C LEU A 120 10.67 3.32 -21.54
N PHE A 121 9.54 3.19 -20.84
CA PHE A 121 8.24 3.63 -21.36
C PHE A 121 8.19 5.15 -21.57
N GLY A 122 8.73 5.93 -20.62
CA GLY A 122 8.84 7.38 -20.75
C GLY A 122 9.70 7.79 -21.95
N LEU A 123 10.84 7.13 -22.17
CA LEU A 123 11.72 7.39 -23.30
C LEU A 123 11.10 7.00 -24.66
N ALA A 124 10.33 5.92 -24.70
CA ALA A 124 9.59 5.53 -25.91
C ALA A 124 8.53 6.58 -26.30
N LEU A 125 7.82 7.14 -25.32
CA LEU A 125 6.82 8.19 -25.54
C LEU A 125 7.44 9.50 -26.04
N THR A 126 8.57 9.93 -25.48
CA THR A 126 9.26 11.14 -25.96
C THR A 126 9.77 10.98 -27.39
N LEU A 127 10.29 9.80 -27.75
CA LEU A 127 10.70 9.51 -29.12
C LEU A 127 9.52 9.45 -30.10
N LEU A 128 8.36 8.94 -29.69
CA LEU A 128 7.17 8.86 -30.54
C LEU A 128 6.61 10.26 -30.88
N VAL A 129 6.62 11.18 -29.91
CA VAL A 129 6.25 12.59 -30.12
C VAL A 129 7.26 13.29 -31.04
N ALA A 130 8.56 13.07 -30.83
CA ALA A 130 9.59 13.67 -31.67
C ALA A 130 9.57 13.15 -33.13
N GLY A 131 9.28 11.85 -33.33
CA GLY A 131 9.28 11.22 -34.65
C GLY A 131 8.11 11.60 -35.56
N ALA A 132 7.01 12.12 -35.01
CA ALA A 132 5.83 12.51 -35.80
C ALA A 132 6.08 13.71 -36.73
N LEU A 133 7.07 14.55 -36.41
CA LEU A 133 7.42 15.74 -37.21
C LEU A 133 8.25 15.41 -38.47
N GLY A 134 8.94 14.26 -38.49
CA GLY A 134 9.79 13.86 -39.62
C GLY A 134 9.07 13.08 -40.74
N ARG A 135 7.85 12.60 -40.50
CA ARG A 135 7.16 11.69 -41.43
C ARG A 135 6.40 12.39 -42.57
N ARG A 136 6.52 13.70 -42.69
CA ARG A 136 5.76 14.53 -43.66
C ARG A 136 6.58 14.98 -44.86
N GLY A 137 7.48 14.13 -45.35
CA GLY A 137 8.40 14.48 -46.43
C GLY A 137 8.86 13.31 -47.28
N ARG A 138 7.92 12.53 -47.85
CA ARG A 138 8.25 11.69 -49.02
C ARG A 138 7.53 12.25 -50.23
N PRO A 139 8.18 13.09 -51.07
CA PRO A 139 7.57 13.51 -52.32
C PRO A 139 7.35 12.26 -53.19
N ARG A 140 6.08 12.04 -53.58
CA ARG A 140 5.70 11.15 -54.67
C ARG A 140 6.47 11.59 -55.91
N ARG A 141 7.51 10.84 -56.28
CA ARG A 141 8.16 10.98 -57.58
C ARG A 141 7.48 9.99 -58.53
N GLU A 142 6.44 10.46 -59.20
CA GLU A 142 5.89 9.82 -60.38
C GLU A 142 6.91 9.96 -61.51
N ARG A 143 7.48 8.84 -61.95
CA ARG A 143 7.78 8.50 -63.35
C ARG A 143 8.20 7.04 -63.43
#